data_AF-A0A943LAX2-F1
#
_entry.id   AF-A0A943LAX2-F1
#
_cell.length_a   1.000
_cell.length_b   1.000
_cell.length_c   1.000
_cell.angle_alpha   90.00
_cell.angle_beta   90.00
_cell.angle_gamma   90.00
#
_symmetry.space_group_name_H-M   'P 1'
#
loop_
_entity.id
_entity.type
_entity.pdbx_description
1 polymer ?
#
loop_
_entity_poly.entity_id
_entity_poly.type
_entity_poly.pdbx_seq_one_letter_code
_entity_poly.pdbx_strand_id
1 'polypeptide(L)'
;MQDIIFKQVDKKNEYDFITAWDKLFEGYIITSLNTKHSYKLLKVESGIVKLKFFNTITAMWQTTDYLLTKEIFGKWYVTAYSSIGEECS
;
A
#
# COMPACT_ATOMS: atom_id res chain seq x y z
N MET A 1 -7.61 -10.99 -13.85
CA MET A 1 -6.26 -10.61 -13.39
C MET A 1 -6.40 -9.81 -12.08
N GLN A 2 -6.96 -10.44 -11.04
CA GLN A 2 -7.09 -9.81 -9.71
C GLN A 2 -5.80 -10.06 -8.92
N ASP A 3 -5.06 -8.97 -8.75
CA ASP A 3 -4.27 -8.61 -7.58
C ASP A 3 -3.30 -9.64 -7.02
N ILE A 4 -2.13 -9.75 -7.66
CA ILE A 4 -0.96 -10.44 -7.09
C ILE A 4 -0.66 -9.87 -5.70
N ILE A 5 -0.75 -8.55 -5.54
CA ILE A 5 -0.53 -7.88 -4.25
C ILE A 5 -1.64 -8.20 -3.24
N PHE A 6 -2.93 -8.06 -3.60
CA PHE A 6 -4.02 -8.31 -2.64
C PHE A 6 -4.10 -9.78 -2.17
N LYS A 7 -3.59 -10.74 -2.96
CA LYS A 7 -3.47 -12.13 -2.54
C LYS A 7 -2.36 -12.35 -1.50
N GLN A 8 -1.33 -11.51 -1.52
CA GLN A 8 -0.19 -11.55 -0.59
C GLN A 8 -0.37 -10.61 0.61
N VAL A 9 -1.47 -9.87 0.65
CA VAL A 9 -1.80 -9.01 1.80
C VAL A 9 -2.02 -9.85 3.05
N ASP A 10 -1.39 -9.44 4.15
CA ASP A 10 -1.69 -9.96 5.47
C ASP A 10 -3.06 -9.46 5.93
N LYS A 11 -4.03 -10.38 6.02
CA LYS A 11 -5.43 -10.11 6.39
C LYS A 11 -5.71 -10.40 7.86
N LYS A 12 -4.67 -10.58 8.69
CA LYS A 12 -4.82 -10.97 10.10
C LYS A 12 -5.46 -9.88 10.96
N ASN A 13 -5.11 -8.63 10.70
CA ASN A 13 -5.57 -7.48 11.50
C ASN A 13 -6.09 -6.37 10.58
N GLU A 14 -7.16 -5.72 11.02
CA GLU A 14 -7.73 -4.54 10.37
C GLU A 14 -7.41 -3.30 11.17
N TYR A 15 -6.99 -2.25 10.48
CA TYR A 15 -6.54 -0.99 11.07
C TYR A 15 -7.39 0.17 10.57
N ASP A 16 -7.57 1.18 11.42
CA ASP A 16 -8.08 2.47 10.99
C ASP A 16 -7.02 3.22 10.18
N PHE A 17 -7.47 4.21 9.41
CA PHE A 17 -6.61 4.94 8.48
C PHE A 17 -5.37 5.55 9.14
N ILE A 18 -5.50 6.19 10.30
CA ILE A 18 -4.36 6.84 10.98
C ILE A 18 -3.28 5.80 11.32
N THR A 19 -3.66 4.69 11.95
CA THR A 19 -2.73 3.62 12.31
C THR A 19 -2.08 2.99 11.09
N ALA A 20 -2.84 2.76 10.01
CA ALA A 20 -2.29 2.24 8.77
C ALA A 20 -1.31 3.25 8.12
N TRP A 21 -1.69 4.52 8.10
CA TRP A 21 -0.86 5.59 7.55
C TRP A 21 0.49 5.70 8.26
N ASP A 22 0.52 5.59 9.59
CA ASP A 22 1.79 5.58 10.34
C ASP A 22 2.70 4.41 9.95
N LYS A 23 2.10 3.23 9.67
CA LYS A 23 2.85 2.05 9.23
C LYS A 23 3.53 2.22 7.86
N LEU A 24 3.06 3.12 7.02
CA LEU A 24 3.75 3.45 5.77
C LEU A 24 5.17 3.98 6.03
N PHE A 25 5.38 4.79 7.07
CA PHE A 25 6.68 5.35 7.41
C PHE A 25 7.66 4.33 7.99
N GLU A 26 7.12 3.24 8.55
CA GLU A 26 7.87 2.07 8.98
C GLU A 26 8.23 1.12 7.81
N GLY A 27 7.82 1.46 6.58
CA GLY A 27 8.15 0.67 5.38
C GLY A 27 7.15 -0.46 5.09
N TYR A 28 5.92 -0.37 5.59
CA TYR A 28 4.85 -1.31 5.25
C TYR A 28 4.06 -0.86 4.01
N ILE A 29 3.32 -1.81 3.44
CA ILE A 29 2.30 -1.58 2.43
C ILE A 29 0.94 -1.57 3.11
N ILE A 30 0.13 -0.57 2.83
CA ILE A 30 -1.25 -0.53 3.32
C ILE A 30 -2.21 -0.83 2.18
N THR A 31 -3.26 -1.58 2.45
CA THR A 31 -4.25 -1.95 1.44
C THR A 31 -5.65 -1.63 1.91
N SER A 32 -6.37 -0.81 1.14
CA SER A 32 -7.72 -0.41 1.50
C SER A 32 -8.68 -1.59 1.37
N LEU A 33 -9.52 -1.82 2.37
CA LEU A 33 -10.56 -2.85 2.26
C LEU A 33 -11.67 -2.43 1.29
N ASN A 34 -11.90 -1.14 1.10
CA ASN A 34 -13.00 -0.62 0.27
C ASN A 34 -12.68 -0.71 -1.22
N THR A 35 -11.45 -0.40 -1.62
CA THR A 35 -11.04 -0.33 -3.03
C THR A 35 -10.07 -1.41 -3.44
N LYS A 36 -9.48 -2.11 -2.46
CA LYS A 36 -8.39 -3.08 -2.65
C LYS A 36 -7.11 -2.46 -3.22
N HIS A 37 -7.05 -1.12 -3.29
CA HIS A 37 -5.83 -0.42 -3.68
C HIS A 37 -4.76 -0.54 -2.60
N SER A 38 -3.55 -0.84 -3.03
CA SER A 38 -2.37 -0.94 -2.18
C SER A 38 -1.50 0.30 -2.34
N TYR A 39 -0.96 0.80 -1.23
CA TYR A 39 -0.13 2.00 -1.19
C TYR A 39 1.15 1.75 -0.42
N LYS A 40 2.20 2.47 -0.80
CA LYS A 40 3.50 2.45 -0.13
C LYS A 40 4.17 3.80 -0.20
N LEU A 41 5.15 4.02 0.67
CA LEU A 41 6.06 5.15 0.58
C LEU A 41 7.39 4.71 -0.04
N LEU A 42 7.85 5.46 -1.05
CA LEU A 42 9.19 5.34 -1.60
C LEU A 42 10.04 6.47 -1.02
N LYS A 43 11.05 6.12 -0.22
CA LYS A 43 12.13 7.05 0.15
C LYS A 43 13.07 7.19 -1.04
N VAL A 44 13.29 8.41 -1.51
CA VAL A 44 14.37 8.73 -2.47
C VAL A 44 15.56 9.34 -1.73
N GLU A 45 16.75 9.28 -2.33
CA GLU A 45 18.03 9.70 -1.71
C GLU A 45 18.03 11.13 -1.15
N SER A 46 17.20 12.02 -1.69
CA SER A 46 17.01 13.39 -1.18
C SER A 46 16.18 13.49 0.11
N GLY A 47 15.76 12.37 0.69
CA GLY A 47 14.86 12.31 1.85
C GLY A 47 13.39 12.58 1.52
N ILE A 48 13.07 12.88 0.25
CA ILE A 48 11.69 13.06 -0.20
C ILE A 48 10.98 11.70 -0.15
N VAL A 49 9.79 11.69 0.43
CA VAL A 49 8.96 10.50 0.50
C VAL A 49 7.82 10.65 -0.50
N LYS A 50 7.76 9.75 -1.49
CA LYS A 50 6.68 9.73 -2.50
C LYS A 50 5.69 8.63 -2.20
N LEU A 51 4.40 8.96 -2.19
CA LEU A 51 3.33 7.99 -2.13
C LEU A 51 3.21 7.31 -3.50
N LYS A 52 3.15 5.97 -3.48
CA LYS A 52 2.87 5.17 -4.66
C LYS A 52 1.65 4.31 -4.41
N PHE A 53 0.79 4.18 -5.41
CA PHE A 53 -0.27 3.18 -5.44
C PHE A 53 0.09 2.08 -6.44
N PHE A 54 -0.42 0.88 -6.21
CA PHE A 54 -0.25 -0.21 -7.15
C PHE A 54 -1.36 -0.17 -8.19
N ASN A 55 -1.00 0.08 -9.44
CA ASN A 55 -1.92 0.00 -10.56
C ASN A 55 -2.02 -1.46 -11.04
N THR A 56 -3.20 -2.03 -10.90
CA THR A 56 -3.48 -3.44 -11.18
C THR A 56 -3.60 -3.73 -12.68
N ILE A 57 -3.94 -2.72 -13.49
CA ILE A 57 -4.04 -2.83 -14.95
C ILE A 57 -2.64 -2.97 -15.56
N THR A 58 -1.68 -2.19 -15.06
CA THR A 58 -0.30 -2.18 -15.57
C THR A 58 0.67 -2.98 -14.70
N ALA A 59 0.18 -3.60 -13.62
CA ALA A 59 0.97 -4.32 -12.62
C ALA A 59 2.21 -3.56 -12.11
N MET A 60 2.10 -2.25 -11.89
CA MET A 60 3.23 -1.40 -11.50
C MET A 60 2.87 -0.37 -10.43
N TRP A 61 3.89 0.03 -9.66
CA TRP A 61 3.78 1.09 -8.66
C TRP A 61 3.92 2.47 -9.28
N GLN A 62 2.82 3.24 -9.26
CA GLN A 62 2.77 4.59 -9.82
C GLN A 62 2.76 5.63 -8.71
N THR A 63 3.47 6.74 -8.92
CA THR A 63 3.43 7.89 -8.00
C THR A 63 2.03 8.50 -7.99
N THR A 64 1.55 8.86 -6.81
CA THR A 64 0.28 9.58 -6.61
C THR A 64 0.46 10.57 -5.47
N ASP A 65 -0.27 11.68 -5.53
CA ASP A 65 -0.34 12.66 -4.45
C ASP A 65 -1.61 12.51 -3.61
N TYR A 66 -2.47 11.55 -3.96
CA TYR A 66 -3.82 11.44 -3.40
C TYR A 66 -4.19 10.02 -2.99
N LEU A 67 -5.04 9.96 -1.96
CA LEU A 67 -5.87 8.84 -1.57
C LEU A 67 -7.33 9.18 -1.88
N LEU A 68 -8.16 8.17 -2.16
CA LEU A 68 -9.58 8.40 -2.36
C LEU A 68 -10.25 8.65 -1.01
N THR A 69 -11.12 9.66 -0.92
CA THR A 69 -11.83 10.01 0.33
C THR A 69 -12.58 8.82 0.94
N LYS A 70 -13.16 7.95 0.11
CA LYS A 70 -13.84 6.73 0.56
C LYS A 70 -12.93 5.69 1.23
N GLU A 71 -11.62 5.78 1.02
CA GLU A 71 -10.63 4.89 1.64
C GLU A 71 -10.25 5.39 3.05
N ILE A 72 -10.26 6.71 3.27
CA ILE A 72 -9.90 7.33 4.56
C ILE A 72 -10.85 6.88 5.68
N PHE A 73 -12.14 6.72 5.37
CA PHE A 73 -13.14 6.24 6.35
C PHE A 73 -13.25 4.70 6.39
N GLY A 74 -12.44 3.99 5.60
CA GLY A 74 -12.43 2.54 5.54
C GLY A 74 -11.42 1.91 6.51
N LYS A 75 -11.48 0.59 6.58
CA LYS A 75 -10.45 -0.22 7.23
C LYS A 75 -9.32 -0.54 6.25
N TRP A 76 -8.17 -0.88 6.81
CA TRP A 76 -6.94 -1.14 6.07
C TRP A 76 -6.26 -2.41 6.56
N TYR A 77 -5.67 -3.16 5.64
CA TYR A 77 -4.69 -4.19 5.95
C TYR A 77 -3.29 -3.61 5.88
N VAL A 78 -2.39 -4.09 6.74
CA VAL A 78 -0.97 -3.69 6.76
C VAL A 78 -0.13 -4.92 6.45
N THR A 79 0.72 -4.84 5.44
CA THR A 79 1.55 -5.96 4.97
C THR A 79 3.02 -5.56 4.96
N ALA A 80 3.86 -6.40 5.56
CA ALA A 80 5.30 -6.18 5.56
C ALA A 80 5.85 -6.32 4.14
N TYR A 81 6.80 -5.47 3.79
CA TYR A 81 7.41 -5.47 2.47
C TYR A 81 8.11 -6.80 2.14
N SER A 82 8.77 -7.40 3.13
CA SER A 82 9.41 -8.72 3.04
C SER A 82 8.45 -9.87 2.76
N SER A 83 7.15 -9.68 2.99
CA SER A 83 6.11 -10.68 2.72
C SER A 83 5.61 -10.65 1.28
N ILE A 84 5.90 -9.56 0.54
CA ILE A 84 5.61 -9.43 -0.88
C ILE A 84 6.94 -9.67 -1.59
N GLY A 85 7.16 -10.91 -2.04
CA GLY A 85 8.45 -11.42 -2.49
C GLY A 85 9.21 -10.49 -3.45
N GLU A 86 10.54 -10.51 -3.33
CA GLU A 86 11.51 -9.91 -4.25
C GLU A 86 11.38 -10.50 -5.66
N GLU A 87 10.42 -10.04 -6.44
CA GLU A 87 10.40 -10.27 -7.89
C GLU A 87 10.33 -8.92 -8.60
N CYS A 88 11.45 -8.22 -8.63
CA CYS A 88 11.83 -7.24 -9.66
C CYS A 88 13.30 -6.87 -9.42
N SER A 89 14.19 -7.83 -9.71
CA SER A 89 15.59 -7.53 -10.07
C SER A 89 15.65 -7.08 -11.53
#